data_AF-A0A383U3K2-F1
#
_entry.id   AF-A0A383U3K2-F1
#
_cell.length_a   1.000
_cell.length_b   1.000
_cell.length_c   1.000
_cell.angle_alpha   90.00
_cell.angle_beta   90.00
_cell.angle_gamma   90.00
#
_symmetry.space_group_name_H-M   'P 1'
#
loop_
_entity.id
_entity.type
_entity.pdbx_description
1 polymer ?
#
loop_
_entity_poly.entity_id
_entity_poly.type
_entity_poly.pdbx_seq_one_letter_code
_entity_poly.pdbx_strand_id
1 'polypeptide(L)' 'MKKILKPLKIKRKTTNEVRFHPKMGALSTKVTKIQRTLYGIPFETLHKYRETYSGKMKDVEDCKVSELR' A
#
# COMPACT_ATOMS: atom_id res chain seq x y z
N MET A 1 12.83 -35.95 -1.90
CA MET A 1 11.49 -35.33 -1.84
C MET A 1 11.55 -33.96 -2.54
N LYS A 2 11.09 -33.85 -3.79
CA LYS A 2 11.11 -32.58 -4.56
C LYS A 2 10.04 -31.63 -4.01
N LYS A 3 10.44 -30.60 -3.26
CA LYS A 3 9.57 -29.44 -2.98
C LYS A 3 9.27 -28.77 -4.31
N ILE A 4 8.03 -28.90 -4.80
CA ILE A 4 7.53 -28.08 -5.91
C ILE A 4 7.57 -26.64 -5.40
N LEU A 5 8.53 -25.87 -5.90
CA LEU A 5 8.75 -24.49 -5.50
C LEU A 5 7.52 -23.69 -5.96
N LYS A 6 6.60 -23.33 -5.05
CA LYS A 6 5.48 -22.43 -5.37
C LYS A 6 6.07 -21.05 -5.69
N PRO A 7 6.13 -20.64 -6.97
CA PRO A 7 6.88 -19.45 -7.36
C PRO A 7 6.10 -18.17 -7.01
N LEU A 8 4.78 -18.31 -6.90
CA LEU A 8 3.84 -17.25 -6.57
C LEU A 8 3.68 -17.14 -5.05
N LYS A 9 3.99 -15.97 -4.51
CA LYS A 9 3.91 -15.66 -3.08
C LYS A 9 3.22 -14.33 -2.90
N ILE A 10 2.42 -14.19 -1.86
CA ILE A 10 1.89 -12.90 -1.43
C ILE A 10 2.85 -12.33 -0.40
N LYS A 11 3.28 -11.08 -0.59
CA LYS A 11 4.12 -10.35 0.37
C LYS A 11 3.46 -9.05 0.77
N ARG A 12 3.59 -8.70 2.04
CA ARG A 12 3.19 -7.40 2.59
C ARG A 12 4.43 -6.54 2.78
N LYS A 13 4.42 -5.32 2.23
CA LYS A 13 5.48 -4.34 2.39
C LYS A 13 4.89 -3.03 2.92
N THR A 14 5.42 -2.54 4.03
CA THR A 14 5.06 -1.24 4.61
C THR A 14 6.21 -0.27 4.39
N THR A 15 5.91 0.89 3.81
CA THR A 15 6.87 1.95 3.51
C THR A 15 6.33 3.28 4.00
N ASN A 16 7.18 4.11 4.59
CA ASN A 16 6.84 5.51 4.86
C ASN A 16 6.90 6.27 3.53
N GLU A 17 5.77 6.85 3.12
CA GLU A 17 5.66 7.72 1.94
C GLU A 17 5.25 9.12 2.40
N VAL A 18 5.89 10.15 1.86
CA VAL A 18 5.43 11.53 1.99
C VAL A 18 4.42 11.80 0.87
N ARG A 19 3.22 12.24 1.24
CA ARG A 19 2.11 12.54 0.32
C ARG A 19 1.74 14.00 0.47
N PHE A 20 1.65 14.73 -0.64
CA PHE A 20 1.18 16.11 -0.64
C PHE A 20 -0.30 16.17 -1.06
N HIS A 21 -1.08 17.01 -0.38
CA HIS A 21 -2.44 17.36 -0.78
C HIS A 21 -2.65 18.88 -0.67
N PRO A 22 -3.22 19.56 -1.69
CA PRO A 22 -3.31 21.02 -1.73
C PRO A 22 -3.95 21.66 -0.48
N LYS A 23 -4.99 21.03 0.07
CA LYS A 23 -5.71 21.52 1.27
C LYS A 23 -5.05 21.16 2.61
N MET A 24 -4.15 20.17 2.63
CA MET A 24 -3.67 19.56 3.88
C MET A 24 -2.13 19.63 4.04
N GLY A 25 -1.42 20.09 3.01
CA GLY A 25 0.04 20.09 2.99
C GLY A 25 0.64 18.69 2.80
N ALA A 26 1.86 18.51 3.32
CA ALA A 26 2.57 17.24 3.25
C ALA A 26 2.29 16.36 4.48
N LEU A 27 2.01 15.07 4.25
CA LEU A 27 1.82 14.05 5.26
C LEU A 27 2.85 12.93 5.08
N SER A 28 3.66 12.67 6.09
CA SER A 28 4.42 11.43 6.19
C SER A 28 3.53 10.33 6.77
N THR A 29 3.25 9.29 5.99
CA THR A 29 2.31 8.21 6.37
C THR A 29 2.86 6.83 6.01
N LYS A 30 2.49 5.82 6.79
CA LYS A 30 2.75 4.42 6.46
C LYS A 30 1.77 3.95 5.40
N VAL A 31 2.33 3.51 4.27
CA VAL A 31 1.58 2.86 3.19
C VAL A 31 1.93 1.38 3.20
N THR A 32 0.91 0.54 3.32
CA THR A 32 1.07 -0.91 3.30
C THR A 32 0.51 -1.47 2.00
N LYS A 33 1.37 -2.13 1.23
CA LYS A 33 1.02 -2.76 -0.04
C LYS A 33 1.03 -4.27 0.16
N ILE A 34 -0.03 -4.93 -0.27
CA ILE A 34 -0.11 -6.39 -0.38
C ILE A 34 0.08 -6.72 -1.85
N GLN A 35 1.17 -7.40 -2.18
CA GLN A 35 1.60 -7.64 -3.56
C GLN A 35 1.78 -9.13 -3.82
N ARG A 36 1.38 -9.57 -5.01
CA ARG A 36 1.81 -10.86 -5.54
C ARG A 36 3.21 -10.72 -6.08
N THR A 37 4.05 -11.66 -5.69
CA THR A 37 5.45 -11.75 -6.06
C THR A 37 5.70 -13.07 -6.77
N LEU A 38 6.46 -13.02 -7.86
CA LEU A 38 6.93 -14.17 -8.60
C LEU A 38 8.46 -14.19 -8.49
N TYR A 39 9.02 -15.27 -7.95
CA TYR A 39 10.46 -15.37 -7.65
C TYR A 39 11.02 -14.18 -6.82
N GLY A 40 10.17 -13.53 -6.03
CA GLY A 40 10.54 -12.39 -5.18
C GLY A 40 10.35 -11.02 -5.83
N ILE A 41 10.06 -10.94 -7.12
CA ILE A 41 9.75 -9.70 -7.84
C ILE A 41 8.24 -9.44 -7.74
N PRO A 42 7.80 -8.28 -7.21
CA PRO A 42 6.39 -7.93 -7.19
C PRO A 42 5.90 -7.58 -8.60
N PHE A 43 4.80 -8.19 -9.03
CA PHE A 43 4.21 -7.94 -10.35
C PHE A 43 2.79 -7.35 -10.28
N GLU A 44 2.06 -7.60 -9.19
CA GLU A 44 0.68 -7.13 -9.02
C GLU A 44 0.47 -6.64 -7.58
N THR A 45 -0.16 -5.47 -7.40
CA THR A 45 -0.62 -5.01 -6.09
C THR A 45 -2.09 -5.35 -5.93
N LEU A 46 -2.42 -6.17 -4.94
CA LEU A 46 -3.80 -6.61 -4.67
C LEU A 46 -4.55 -5.58 -3.82
N HIS A 47 -3.91 -5.13 -2.75
CA HIS A 47 -4.51 -4.17 -1.82
C HIS A 47 -3.47 -3.14 -1.42
N LYS A 48 -3.96 -1.92 -1.21
CA LYS A 48 -3.13 -0.80 -0.79
C LYS A 48 -3.84 -0.03 0.31
N TYR A 49 -3.22 -0.04 1.49
CA TYR A 49 -3.72 0.65 2.66
C TYR A 49 -2.83 1.84 3.00
N ARG A 50 -3.42 2.87 3.60
CA ARG A 50 -2.73 4.06 4.08
C ARG A 50 -3.16 4.36 5.51
N GLU A 51 -2.20 4.74 6.33
CA GLU A 51 -2.46 5.27 7.67
C GLU A 51 -3.00 6.71 7.57
N THR A 52 -4.13 6.98 8.21
CA THR A 52 -4.69 8.34 8.33
C THR A 52 -3.95 9.14 9.39
N TYR A 53 -4.14 10.47 9.39
CA TYR A 53 -3.63 11.34 10.46
C TYR A 53 -3.97 10.88 11.88
N SER A 54 -5.14 10.25 12.03
CA SER A 54 -5.62 9.67 13.30
C SER A 54 -5.08 8.28 13.62
N GLY A 55 -4.11 7.77 12.87
CA GLY A 55 -3.51 6.44 13.06
C GLY A 55 -4.39 5.27 12.63
N LYS A 56 -5.51 5.53 11.95
CA LYS A 56 -6.40 4.46 11.45
C LYS A 56 -5.93 3.99 10.07
N MET A 57 -5.95 2.68 9.87
CA MET A 57 -5.60 2.09 8.57
C MET A 57 -6.84 2.07 7.68
N LYS A 58 -6.77 2.71 6.52
CA LYS A 58 -7.86 2.76 5.54
C LYS A 58 -7.39 2.27 4.17
N ASP A 59 -8.32 1.81 3.35
CA ASP A 59 -8.03 1.63 1.93
C ASP A 59 -7.68 2.99 1.31
N VAL A 60 -6.78 2.98 0.33
CA VAL A 60 -6.42 4.18 -0.42
C VAL A 60 -7.62 4.72 -1.22
N GLU A 61 -8.55 3.85 -1.62
CA GLU A 61 -9.76 4.27 -2.32
C GLU A 61 -10.71 5.09 -1.43
N ASP A 62 -10.82 4.71 -0.15
CA ASP A 62 -11.58 5.43 0.89
C ASP A 62 -10.89 6.73 1.34
N CYS A 63 -9.64 6.93 0.92
CA CYS A 63 -8.78 8.02 1.33
C CYS A 63 -8.84 9.22 0.38
N LYS A 64 -9.75 9.21 -0.59
CA LYS A 64 -10.03 10.33 -1.49
C LYS A 64 -10.74 11.44 -0.71
N VAL A 65 -10.01 12.52 -0.45
CA VAL A 65 -10.63 13.78 -0.02
C VAL A 65 -11.34 14.30 -1.27
N SER A 66 -12.68 14.31 -1.26
CA SER A 66 -13.48 14.78 -2.38
C SER A 66 -13.01 16.17 -2.83
N GLU A 67 -12.98 16.35 -4.15
CA GLU A 67 -12.34 17.46 -4.84
C GLU A 67 -12.77 18.84 -4.33
N LEU A 68 -11.84 19.79 -4.49
CA LEU A 68 -12.10 21.22 -4.50
C LEU A 68 -13.30 21.53 -5.42
N ARG A 69 -14.38 22.05 -4.83
CA ARG A 69 -15.15 23.11 -5.49
C ARG A 69 -14.32 24.38 -5.47
#